data_AF-A0A918XGG0-F1
#
_entry.id   AF-A0A918XGG0-F1
#
_cell.length_a   1.000
_cell.length_b   1.000
_cell.length_c   1.000
_cell.angle_alpha   90.00
_cell.angle_beta   90.00
_cell.angle_gamma   90.00
#
_symmetry.space_group_name_H-M   'P 1'
#
loop_
_entity.id
_entity.type
_entity.pdbx_description
1 polymer ?
#
loop_
_entity_poly.entity_id
_entity_poly.type
_entity_poly.pdbx_seq_one_letter_code
_entity_poly.pdbx_strand_id
1 'polypeptide(L)'
;MILRVPVLSVVLLTLCACSPSGGVDWCQSGIPTVEDVRDFYSTDDPSAISLGAVLEDSYALTGDYKGDQRPQLLRALNIDPGNVTARQTLLNHCYDFSNDSEREEHCIAGSTEELMRLEPENGFFYFHLSVMAFKRGELSDALTHLQRAAALETVSTRWAEQANEFSAVLSTYTDDGESCAIYLAVNIAAMNLPRYGPIMQMCKDQSNEGDEWRQACINAGFALETRGRELITNSFGASLQKVMYEASGDTQNAQSAEGRGDQFRKVQQEYMEQIEDEIFDPEYPQNWLDMILEHGELQAMKLKLEESA
;
A
#
# COMPACT_ATOMS: atom_id res chain seq x y z
N MET A 1 7.44 -16.63 -11.17
CA MET A 1 8.29 -15.47 -10.85
C MET A 1 7.68 -14.82 -9.63
N ILE A 2 8.14 -15.20 -8.43
CA ILE A 2 7.77 -14.47 -7.21
C ILE A 2 8.45 -13.11 -7.38
N LEU A 3 7.66 -12.04 -7.50
CA LEU A 3 8.18 -10.68 -7.35
C LEU A 3 8.83 -10.64 -5.98
N ARG A 4 10.15 -10.85 -5.92
CA ARG A 4 10.97 -10.31 -4.83
C ARG A 4 10.88 -8.82 -5.05
N VAL A 5 9.84 -8.21 -4.46
CA VAL A 5 9.77 -6.76 -4.31
C VAL A 5 11.13 -6.36 -3.74
N PRO A 6 11.90 -5.46 -4.37
CA PRO A 6 13.10 -4.93 -3.76
C PRO A 6 12.66 -4.12 -2.53
N VAL A 7 12.50 -4.82 -1.40
CA VAL A 7 13.25 -4.65 -0.17
C VAL A 7 13.53 -3.19 0.24
N LEU A 8 12.64 -2.23 -0.03
CA LEU A 8 12.71 -0.91 0.61
C LEU A 8 12.48 -1.08 2.13
N SER A 9 11.52 -1.94 2.50
CA SER A 9 11.17 -2.22 3.90
C SER A 9 12.29 -2.90 4.67
N VAL A 10 13.07 -3.82 4.07
CA VAL A 10 14.19 -4.44 4.82
C VAL A 10 15.42 -3.54 4.82
N VAL A 11 15.68 -2.74 3.78
CA VAL A 11 16.82 -1.80 3.80
C VAL A 11 16.62 -0.71 4.85
N LEU A 12 15.42 -0.12 4.97
CA LEU A 12 15.13 0.86 6.02
C LEU A 12 15.03 0.25 7.43
N LEU A 13 14.44 -0.95 7.58
CA LEU A 13 14.51 -1.69 8.86
C LEU A 13 15.96 -2.00 9.28
N THR A 14 16.87 -2.20 8.32
CA THR A 14 18.29 -2.43 8.62
C THR A 14 19.02 -1.13 8.97
N LEU A 15 18.64 0.01 8.37
CA LEU A 15 19.24 1.32 8.63
C LEU A 15 18.85 1.87 10.02
N CYS A 16 17.60 1.67 10.49
CA CYS A 16 17.24 2.01 11.87
C CYS A 16 17.93 1.11 12.91
N ALA A 17 18.42 -0.07 12.52
CA ALA A 17 18.98 -1.05 13.43
C ALA A 17 20.52 -1.01 13.58
N CYS A 18 21.27 -0.21 12.82
CA CYS A 18 22.73 -0.34 12.78
C CYS A 18 23.49 0.97 12.52
N SER A 19 23.99 1.60 13.58
CA SER A 19 25.38 2.08 13.61
C SER A 19 26.03 1.79 14.97
N PRO A 20 26.77 0.68 15.11
CA PRO A 20 27.55 0.41 16.33
C PRO A 20 28.78 1.31 16.48
N SER A 21 29.05 2.20 15.52
CA SER A 21 30.29 2.97 15.42
C SER A 21 30.02 4.49 15.38
N GLY A 22 29.51 5.03 16.47
CA GLY A 22 29.85 6.40 16.92
C GLY A 22 29.44 7.57 16.02
N GLY A 23 28.39 7.45 15.23
CA GLY A 23 27.87 8.54 14.40
C GLY A 23 26.37 8.46 14.26
N VAL A 24 25.68 9.14 15.18
CA VAL A 24 24.25 9.50 15.18
C VAL A 24 23.25 8.35 15.45
N ASP A 25 22.80 8.26 16.70
CA ASP A 25 21.68 7.42 17.15
C ASP A 25 20.35 8.08 16.73
N TRP A 26 19.87 7.84 15.51
CA TRP A 26 18.65 8.50 15.00
C TRP A 26 17.31 7.89 15.47
N CYS A 27 17.32 6.77 16.19
CA CYS A 27 16.13 6.18 16.81
C CYS A 27 16.56 5.24 17.95
N GLN A 28 16.76 5.75 19.17
CA GLN A 28 17.12 4.88 20.30
C GLN A 28 15.94 4.03 20.78
N SER A 29 14.71 4.47 20.54
CA SER A 29 13.48 3.84 21.02
C SER A 29 13.09 2.57 20.25
N GLY A 30 13.69 2.34 19.07
CA GLY A 30 13.39 1.16 18.26
C GLY A 30 11.95 1.12 17.71
N ILE A 31 11.57 -0.03 17.16
CA ILE A 31 10.18 -0.28 16.71
C ILE A 31 9.28 -0.37 17.96
N PRO A 32 8.08 0.25 17.99
CA PRO A 32 7.16 0.18 19.11
C PRO A 32 6.92 -1.28 19.49
N THR A 33 7.06 -1.61 20.77
CA THR A 33 6.91 -2.95 21.35
C THR A 33 5.45 -3.44 21.34
N VAL A 34 5.24 -4.72 21.67
CA VAL A 34 3.88 -5.26 21.88
C VAL A 34 3.14 -4.54 23.01
N GLU A 35 3.86 -4.06 24.03
CA GLU A 35 3.30 -3.20 25.07
C GLU A 35 2.82 -1.87 24.49
N ASP A 36 3.60 -1.22 23.63
CA ASP A 36 3.21 0.04 22.97
C ASP A 36 1.97 -0.15 22.07
N VAL A 37 1.84 -1.29 21.39
CA VAL A 37 0.64 -1.64 20.62
C VAL A 37 -0.62 -1.67 21.49
N ARG A 38 -0.53 -2.19 22.73
CA ARG A 38 -1.67 -2.17 23.65
C ARG A 38 -2.02 -0.75 24.08
N ASP A 39 -1.02 0.10 24.26
CA ASP A 39 -1.24 1.50 24.61
C ASP A 39 -1.97 2.24 23.49
N PHE A 40 -1.66 1.97 22.21
CA PHE A 40 -2.40 2.52 21.08
C PHE A 40 -3.90 2.19 21.12
N TYR A 41 -4.26 0.96 21.50
CA TYR A 41 -5.68 0.57 21.64
C TYR A 41 -6.36 1.16 22.86
N SER A 42 -5.63 1.67 23.84
CA SER A 42 -6.21 2.32 25.02
C SER A 42 -6.65 3.76 24.73
N THR A 43 -6.20 4.35 23.62
CA THR A 43 -6.54 5.72 23.21
C THR A 43 -7.94 5.81 22.61
N ASP A 44 -8.49 7.02 22.55
CA ASP A 44 -9.67 7.36 21.75
C ASP A 44 -9.29 8.01 20.40
N ASP A 45 -8.03 7.88 19.97
CA ASP A 45 -7.56 8.35 18.66
C ASP A 45 -7.71 7.23 17.61
N PRO A 46 -8.60 7.36 16.62
CA PRO A 46 -8.81 6.35 15.59
C PRO A 46 -7.56 6.03 14.75
N SER A 47 -6.69 7.01 14.52
CA SER A 47 -5.43 6.81 13.78
C SER A 47 -4.42 6.04 14.63
N ALA A 48 -4.36 6.29 15.95
CA ALA A 48 -3.55 5.47 16.85
C ALA A 48 -4.06 4.02 16.93
N ILE A 49 -5.37 3.81 17.01
CA ILE A 49 -5.95 2.46 16.98
C ILE A 49 -5.62 1.75 15.65
N SER A 50 -5.67 2.47 14.52
CA SER A 50 -5.32 1.92 13.21
C SER A 50 -3.84 1.56 13.11
N LEU A 51 -2.95 2.40 13.66
CA LEU A 51 -1.52 2.14 13.77
C LEU A 51 -1.25 0.85 14.57
N GLY A 52 -1.91 0.70 15.72
CA GLY A 52 -1.82 -0.51 16.55
C GLY A 52 -2.22 -1.77 15.76
N ALA A 53 -3.31 -1.70 14.99
CA ALA A 53 -3.78 -2.83 14.18
C ALA A 53 -2.77 -3.25 13.10
N VAL A 54 -2.15 -2.28 12.42
CA VAL A 54 -1.10 -2.57 11.42
C VAL A 54 0.15 -3.17 12.06
N LEU A 55 0.57 -2.65 13.22
CA LEU A 55 1.71 -3.19 13.96
C LEU A 55 1.44 -4.63 14.43
N GLU A 56 0.24 -4.92 14.91
CA GLU A 56 -0.14 -6.27 15.34
C GLU A 56 -0.13 -7.29 14.18
N ASP A 57 -0.57 -6.88 12.98
CA ASP A 57 -0.46 -7.69 11.76
C ASP A 57 1.02 -7.91 11.38
N SER A 58 1.89 -6.92 11.59
CA SER A 58 3.34 -7.09 11.36
C SER A 58 3.98 -8.11 12.29
N TYR A 59 3.60 -8.10 13.57
CA TYR A 59 4.04 -9.11 14.56
C TYR A 59 3.48 -10.49 14.27
N ALA A 60 2.30 -10.58 13.64
CA ALA A 60 1.78 -11.85 13.19
C ALA A 60 2.65 -12.50 12.10
N LEU A 61 3.29 -11.69 11.24
CA LEU A 61 4.23 -12.17 10.23
C LEU A 61 5.53 -12.71 10.83
N THR A 62 5.97 -12.21 12.00
CA THR A 62 7.13 -12.76 12.73
C THR A 62 6.79 -13.99 13.57
N GLY A 63 5.49 -14.33 13.68
CA GLY A 63 4.99 -15.47 14.43
C GLY A 63 4.70 -15.19 15.90
N ASP A 64 4.86 -13.93 16.33
CA ASP A 64 4.74 -13.52 17.73
C ASP A 64 3.29 -13.23 18.14
N TYR A 65 2.37 -13.10 17.18
CA TYR A 65 1.01 -12.69 17.49
C TYR A 65 -0.05 -13.23 16.48
N LYS A 66 -1.28 -13.54 16.91
CA LYS A 66 -2.37 -14.09 16.06
C LYS A 66 -3.77 -13.59 16.45
N GLY A 67 -3.89 -12.33 16.85
CA GLY A 67 -5.20 -11.75 17.18
C GLY A 67 -5.96 -11.33 15.94
N ASP A 68 -7.26 -11.19 16.13
CA ASP A 68 -8.19 -10.60 15.18
C ASP A 68 -8.24 -9.09 15.44
N GLN A 69 -7.85 -8.26 14.47
CA GLN A 69 -7.80 -6.80 14.61
C GLN A 69 -9.14 -6.11 14.43
N ARG A 70 -10.14 -6.86 13.96
CA ARG A 70 -11.45 -6.28 13.60
C ARG A 70 -12.12 -5.59 14.78
N PRO A 71 -12.13 -6.11 16.02
CA PRO A 71 -12.74 -5.41 17.15
C PRO A 71 -12.16 -4.00 17.37
N GLN A 72 -10.85 -3.84 17.22
CA GLN A 72 -10.12 -2.59 17.41
C GLN A 72 -10.42 -1.63 16.26
N LEU A 73 -10.35 -2.09 15.02
CA LEU A 73 -10.68 -1.28 13.85
C LEU A 73 -12.16 -0.86 13.85
N LEU A 74 -13.08 -1.75 14.24
CA LEU A 74 -14.49 -1.41 14.41
C LEU A 74 -14.70 -0.41 15.57
N ARG A 75 -13.90 -0.47 16.64
CA ARG A 75 -13.90 0.57 17.68
C ARG A 75 -13.44 1.92 17.12
N ALA A 76 -12.36 1.96 16.33
CA ALA A 76 -11.90 3.18 15.67
C ALA A 76 -13.01 3.80 14.80
N LEU A 77 -13.72 2.96 14.03
CA LEU A 77 -14.84 3.39 13.19
C LEU A 77 -16.11 3.78 13.97
N ASN A 78 -16.29 3.29 15.19
CA ASN A 78 -17.35 3.77 16.09
C ASN A 78 -17.03 5.14 16.67
N ILE A 79 -15.74 5.45 16.90
CA ILE A 79 -15.29 6.76 17.37
C ILE A 79 -15.37 7.77 16.23
N ASP A 80 -14.83 7.43 15.07
CA ASP A 80 -14.86 8.23 13.85
C ASP A 80 -15.30 7.39 12.64
N PRO A 81 -16.60 7.43 12.28
CA PRO A 81 -17.10 6.75 11.09
C PRO A 81 -16.50 7.30 9.79
N GLY A 82 -15.94 8.50 9.78
CA GLY A 82 -15.29 9.10 8.62
C GLY A 82 -13.82 8.70 8.46
N ASN A 83 -13.25 7.92 9.38
CA ASN A 83 -11.83 7.62 9.36
C ASN A 83 -11.47 6.67 8.20
N VAL A 84 -10.84 7.24 7.16
CA VAL A 84 -10.49 6.50 5.94
C VAL A 84 -9.43 5.44 6.21
N THR A 85 -8.42 5.75 7.03
CA THR A 85 -7.33 4.84 7.39
C THR A 85 -7.84 3.61 8.13
N ALA A 86 -8.62 3.76 9.18
CA ALA A 86 -9.21 2.63 9.92
C ALA A 86 -10.06 1.75 9.01
N ARG A 87 -10.83 2.38 8.12
CA ARG A 87 -11.71 1.68 7.19
C ARG A 87 -10.94 0.91 6.12
N GLN A 88 -9.87 1.50 5.60
CA GLN A 88 -9.00 0.86 4.64
C GLN A 88 -8.17 -0.26 5.27
N THR A 89 -7.60 -0.06 6.47
CA THR A 89 -6.90 -1.11 7.22
C THR A 89 -7.83 -2.28 7.49
N LEU A 90 -9.09 -2.02 7.85
CA LEU A 90 -10.11 -3.06 7.96
C LEU A 90 -10.33 -3.77 6.63
N LEU A 91 -10.51 -3.04 5.52
CA LEU A 91 -10.70 -3.63 4.19
C LEU A 91 -9.51 -4.54 3.78
N ASN A 92 -8.28 -4.08 4.02
CA ASN A 92 -7.04 -4.82 3.76
C ASN A 92 -6.96 -6.09 4.61
N HIS A 93 -7.24 -5.99 5.91
CA HIS A 93 -7.25 -7.13 6.81
C HIS A 93 -8.30 -8.18 6.40
N CYS A 94 -9.49 -7.72 6.02
CA CYS A 94 -10.60 -8.56 5.60
C CYS A 94 -10.35 -9.30 4.28
N TYR A 95 -9.51 -8.76 3.41
CA TYR A 95 -9.16 -9.34 2.12
C TYR A 95 -8.52 -10.73 2.25
N ASP A 96 -7.89 -11.03 3.38
CA ASP A 96 -7.28 -12.32 3.69
C ASP A 96 -8.31 -13.40 4.13
N PHE A 97 -9.49 -12.99 4.58
CA PHE A 97 -10.51 -13.88 5.16
C PHE A 97 -11.70 -14.17 4.24
N SER A 98 -11.67 -13.73 2.99
CA SER A 98 -12.77 -13.82 2.01
C SER A 98 -13.27 -15.25 1.68
N ASN A 99 -12.64 -16.32 2.18
CA ASN A 99 -13.16 -17.69 2.04
C ASN A 99 -14.03 -18.10 3.24
N ASP A 100 -14.16 -17.24 4.25
CA ASP A 100 -14.97 -17.43 5.45
C ASP A 100 -16.16 -16.45 5.40
N SER A 101 -17.32 -16.97 4.99
CA SER A 101 -18.53 -16.19 4.73
C SER A 101 -19.02 -15.40 5.96
N GLU A 102 -18.77 -15.92 7.17
CA GLU A 102 -19.16 -15.26 8.42
C GLU A 102 -18.27 -14.05 8.73
N ARG A 103 -16.99 -14.15 8.35
CA ARG A 103 -16.02 -13.05 8.46
C ARG A 103 -16.21 -11.98 7.39
N GLU A 104 -16.73 -12.37 6.23
CA GLU A 104 -16.91 -11.48 5.09
C GLU A 104 -18.01 -10.44 5.29
N GLU A 105 -19.15 -10.83 5.88
CA GLU A 105 -20.30 -9.94 6.07
C GLU A 105 -19.97 -8.74 6.98
N HIS A 106 -19.16 -8.97 8.02
CA HIS A 106 -18.73 -7.94 8.97
C HIS A 106 -17.66 -6.98 8.41
N CYS A 107 -17.11 -7.30 7.24
CA CYS A 107 -15.89 -6.69 6.75
C CYS A 107 -16.13 -5.66 5.64
N ILE A 108 -17.12 -5.87 4.78
CA ILE A 108 -17.10 -5.24 3.44
C ILE A 108 -18.26 -4.29 3.20
N ALA A 109 -19.50 -4.68 3.50
CA ALA A 109 -20.65 -3.96 2.98
C ALA A 109 -20.67 -2.49 3.45
N GLY A 110 -20.32 -2.22 4.70
CA GLY A 110 -20.23 -0.84 5.20
C GLY A 110 -18.90 -0.13 4.91
N SER A 111 -17.79 -0.86 4.80
CA SER A 111 -16.47 -0.24 4.64
C SER A 111 -16.21 0.21 3.22
N THR A 112 -16.53 -0.62 2.23
CA THR A 112 -16.20 -0.26 0.84
C THR A 112 -17.12 0.83 0.30
N GLU A 113 -18.42 0.77 0.60
CA GLU A 113 -19.38 1.81 0.21
C GLU A 113 -18.99 3.19 0.77
N GLU A 114 -18.58 3.22 2.04
CA GLU A 114 -18.20 4.47 2.69
C GLU A 114 -16.84 4.99 2.21
N LEU A 115 -15.85 4.12 1.94
CA LEU A 115 -14.60 4.52 1.28
C LEU A 115 -14.87 5.13 -0.09
N MET A 116 -15.75 4.53 -0.88
CA MET A 116 -16.17 5.06 -2.18
C MET A 116 -16.97 6.36 -2.06
N ARG A 117 -17.64 6.61 -0.93
CA ARG A 117 -18.30 7.89 -0.65
C ARG A 117 -17.30 8.98 -0.27
N LEU A 118 -16.30 8.62 0.53
CA LEU A 118 -15.25 9.53 1.02
C LEU A 118 -14.25 9.88 -0.09
N GLU A 119 -13.97 8.95 -1.00
CA GLU A 119 -13.03 9.10 -2.10
C GLU A 119 -13.62 8.53 -3.42
N PRO A 120 -14.61 9.21 -4.01
CA PRO A 120 -15.35 8.69 -5.17
C PRO A 120 -14.52 8.51 -6.45
N GLU A 121 -13.34 9.12 -6.50
CA GLU A 121 -12.43 9.09 -7.64
C GLU A 121 -11.29 8.08 -7.47
N ASN A 122 -11.20 7.41 -6.31
CA ASN A 122 -10.17 6.41 -6.05
C ASN A 122 -10.59 5.04 -6.59
N GLY A 123 -10.02 4.65 -7.73
CA GLY A 123 -10.23 3.35 -8.38
C GLY A 123 -9.76 2.15 -7.57
N PHE A 124 -8.94 2.38 -6.54
CA PHE A 124 -8.37 1.31 -5.73
C PHE A 124 -9.44 0.45 -5.02
N PHE A 125 -10.51 1.07 -4.50
CA PHE A 125 -11.56 0.33 -3.80
C PHE A 125 -12.39 -0.57 -4.72
N TYR A 126 -12.50 -0.19 -6.00
CA TYR A 126 -13.15 -1.04 -6.99
C TYR A 126 -12.30 -2.26 -7.36
N PHE A 127 -10.97 -2.19 -7.26
CA PHE A 127 -10.13 -3.40 -7.37
C PHE A 127 -10.43 -4.38 -6.24
N HIS A 128 -10.59 -3.92 -5.00
CA HIS A 128 -11.00 -4.78 -3.89
C HIS A 128 -12.36 -5.44 -4.15
N LEU A 129 -13.37 -4.67 -4.54
CA LEU A 129 -14.68 -5.23 -4.90
C LEU A 129 -14.59 -6.27 -6.01
N SER A 130 -13.77 -6.01 -7.03
CA SER A 130 -13.60 -6.95 -8.15
C SER A 130 -13.07 -8.30 -7.70
N VAL A 131 -12.03 -8.32 -6.87
CA VAL A 131 -11.44 -9.55 -6.35
C VAL A 131 -12.41 -10.29 -5.45
N MET A 132 -13.14 -9.56 -4.62
CA MET A 132 -14.08 -10.20 -3.72
C MET A 132 -15.25 -10.86 -4.45
N ALA A 133 -15.87 -10.14 -5.37
CA ALA A 133 -16.92 -10.70 -6.24
C ALA A 133 -16.37 -11.93 -6.98
N PHE A 134 -15.13 -11.87 -7.46
CA PHE A 134 -14.47 -13.02 -8.09
C PHE A 134 -14.36 -14.22 -7.14
N LYS A 135 -13.92 -14.00 -5.88
CA LYS A 135 -13.80 -15.07 -4.88
C LYS A 135 -15.15 -15.70 -4.50
N ARG A 136 -16.26 -14.96 -4.60
CA ARG A 136 -17.63 -15.48 -4.43
C ARG A 136 -18.18 -16.19 -5.67
N GLY A 137 -17.47 -16.15 -6.79
CA GLY A 137 -17.95 -16.66 -8.09
C GLY A 137 -18.92 -15.70 -8.79
N GLU A 138 -19.05 -14.46 -8.34
CA GLU A 138 -19.88 -13.40 -8.92
C GLU A 138 -19.13 -12.74 -10.10
N LEU A 139 -18.83 -13.52 -11.15
CA LEU A 139 -17.93 -13.10 -12.24
C LEU A 139 -18.39 -11.83 -12.97
N SER A 140 -19.70 -11.66 -13.16
CA SER A 140 -20.25 -10.45 -13.81
C SER A 140 -19.99 -9.18 -13.00
N ASP A 141 -20.15 -9.26 -11.68
CA ASP A 141 -19.93 -8.14 -10.77
C ASP A 141 -18.44 -7.84 -10.64
N ALA A 142 -17.62 -8.89 -10.57
CA ALA A 142 -16.16 -8.79 -10.57
C ALA A 142 -15.64 -8.01 -11.79
N LEU A 143 -16.11 -8.37 -12.99
CA LEU A 143 -15.75 -7.68 -14.22
C LEU A 143 -16.22 -6.22 -14.21
N THR A 144 -17.45 -5.97 -13.76
CA THR A 144 -18.02 -4.61 -13.67
C THR A 144 -17.18 -3.72 -12.76
N HIS A 145 -16.80 -4.22 -11.58
CA HIS A 145 -15.95 -3.49 -10.64
C HIS A 145 -14.54 -3.27 -11.21
N LEU A 146 -13.95 -4.27 -11.88
CA LEU A 146 -12.65 -4.13 -12.50
C LEU A 146 -12.64 -3.05 -13.61
N GLN A 147 -13.67 -3.04 -14.46
CA GLN A 147 -13.86 -2.02 -15.49
C GLN A 147 -14.05 -0.64 -14.87
N ARG A 148 -14.78 -0.54 -13.76
CA ARG A 148 -14.97 0.73 -13.04
C ARG A 148 -13.66 1.23 -12.42
N ALA A 149 -12.87 0.35 -11.80
CA ALA A 149 -11.54 0.67 -11.29
C ALA A 149 -10.65 1.25 -12.39
N ALA A 150 -10.67 0.62 -13.58
CA ALA A 150 -9.92 1.06 -14.75
C ALA A 150 -10.45 2.37 -15.38
N ALA A 151 -11.62 2.88 -14.98
CA ALA A 151 -12.19 4.11 -15.52
C ALA A 151 -11.92 5.35 -14.65
N LEU A 152 -11.57 5.16 -13.37
CA LEU A 152 -11.43 6.26 -12.41
C LEU A 152 -10.10 7.00 -12.50
N GLU A 153 -10.08 8.25 -12.05
CA GLU A 153 -8.98 9.19 -12.28
C GLU A 153 -7.72 8.86 -11.48
N THR A 154 -7.86 8.34 -10.27
CA THR A 154 -6.72 8.00 -9.41
C THR A 154 -6.78 6.54 -8.98
N VAL A 155 -5.62 5.94 -8.75
CA VAL A 155 -5.50 4.66 -8.05
C VAL A 155 -4.51 4.87 -6.91
N SER A 156 -5.03 4.99 -5.69
CA SER A 156 -4.21 5.22 -4.51
C SER A 156 -4.50 4.15 -3.46
N THR A 157 -3.42 3.55 -2.97
CA THR A 157 -3.43 2.68 -1.81
C THR A 157 -3.38 3.48 -0.50
N ARG A 158 -3.46 4.81 -0.57
CA ARG A 158 -3.32 5.74 0.55
C ARG A 158 -2.08 5.51 1.41
N TRP A 159 -1.02 4.94 0.84
CA TRP A 159 0.15 4.55 1.64
C TRP A 159 0.85 5.78 2.24
N ALA A 160 1.03 6.84 1.46
CA ALA A 160 1.65 8.07 1.92
C ALA A 160 0.77 8.80 2.94
N GLU A 161 -0.54 8.83 2.71
CA GLU A 161 -1.53 9.39 3.63
C GLU A 161 -1.51 8.65 4.98
N GLN A 162 -1.48 7.31 4.95
CA GLN A 162 -1.32 6.50 6.16
C GLN A 162 0.01 6.77 6.86
N ALA A 163 1.12 6.85 6.11
CA ALA A 163 2.42 7.17 6.69
C ALA A 163 2.41 8.54 7.38
N ASN A 164 1.77 9.54 6.78
CA ASN A 164 1.64 10.87 7.37
C ASN A 164 0.75 10.90 8.61
N GLU A 165 -0.35 10.15 8.61
CA GLU A 165 -1.21 10.02 9.79
C GLU A 165 -0.48 9.27 10.93
N PHE A 166 0.26 8.21 10.60
CA PHE A 166 1.01 7.44 11.58
C PHE A 166 2.22 8.21 12.13
N SER A 167 2.89 9.04 11.33
CA SER A 167 4.01 9.87 11.83
C SER A 167 3.53 10.87 12.86
N ALA A 168 2.36 11.48 12.64
CA ALA A 168 1.73 12.38 13.61
C ALA A 168 1.45 11.67 14.94
N VAL A 169 0.88 10.46 14.91
CA VAL A 169 0.68 9.66 16.12
C VAL A 169 2.02 9.34 16.78
N LEU A 170 2.96 8.73 16.05
CA LEU A 170 4.24 8.28 16.58
C LEU A 170 5.07 9.41 17.19
N SER A 171 4.99 10.63 16.63
CA SER A 171 5.68 11.81 17.18
C SER A 171 5.28 12.15 18.62
N THR A 172 4.12 11.66 19.08
CA THR A 172 3.67 11.82 20.48
C THR A 172 4.16 10.72 21.42
N TYR A 173 4.74 9.64 20.88
CA TYR A 173 5.19 8.46 21.62
C TYR A 173 6.71 8.25 21.58
N THR A 174 7.42 8.84 20.62
CA THR A 174 8.88 8.77 20.56
C THR A 174 9.54 10.09 20.95
N ASP A 175 10.57 10.00 21.80
CA ASP A 175 11.46 11.12 22.13
C ASP A 175 12.59 11.29 21.09
N ASP A 176 12.69 10.38 20.10
CA ASP A 176 13.78 10.36 19.09
C ASP A 176 13.63 11.43 17.98
N GLY A 177 12.62 12.29 18.08
CA GLY A 177 12.38 13.37 17.13
C GLY A 177 11.50 12.97 15.94
N GLU A 178 11.10 13.99 15.19
CA GLU A 178 10.12 13.91 14.10
C GLU A 178 10.57 13.02 12.95
N SER A 179 11.85 13.12 12.55
CA SER A 179 12.43 12.30 11.48
C SER A 179 12.31 10.80 11.77
N CYS A 180 12.55 10.39 13.03
CA CYS A 180 12.40 8.99 13.46
C CYS A 180 10.95 8.53 13.34
N ALA A 181 9.99 9.35 13.80
CA ALA A 181 8.56 9.06 13.70
C ALA A 181 8.12 8.87 12.24
N ILE A 182 8.61 9.71 11.33
CA ILE A 182 8.30 9.60 9.89
C ILE A 182 8.86 8.31 9.30
N TYR A 183 10.14 7.99 9.53
CA TYR A 183 10.72 6.75 9.01
C TYR A 183 9.99 5.51 9.52
N LEU A 184 9.67 5.47 10.80
CA LEU A 184 8.91 4.38 11.38
C LEU A 184 7.51 4.28 10.76
N ALA A 185 6.81 5.41 10.62
CA ALA A 185 5.48 5.46 10.02
C ALA A 185 5.45 4.97 8.57
N VAL A 186 6.42 5.39 7.76
CA VAL A 186 6.60 4.97 6.36
C VAL A 186 6.77 3.46 6.27
N ASN A 187 7.58 2.87 7.15
CA ASN A 187 7.80 1.42 7.18
C ASN A 187 6.55 0.66 7.64
N ILE A 188 5.84 1.16 8.66
CA ILE A 188 4.61 0.52 9.14
C ILE A 188 3.50 0.61 8.09
N ALA A 189 3.29 1.77 7.47
CA ALA A 189 2.33 1.93 6.39
C ALA A 189 2.65 0.99 5.21
N ALA A 190 3.94 0.77 4.90
CA ALA A 190 4.35 -0.17 3.85
C ALA A 190 3.93 -1.62 4.14
N MET A 191 3.80 -2.01 5.41
CA MET A 191 3.32 -3.35 5.79
C MET A 191 1.81 -3.53 5.51
N ASN A 192 1.06 -2.42 5.46
CA ASN A 192 -0.37 -2.40 5.10
C ASN A 192 -0.59 -2.19 3.58
N LEU A 193 0.46 -2.29 2.75
CA LEU A 193 0.28 -2.24 1.31
C LEU A 193 -0.60 -3.41 0.85
N PRO A 194 -1.47 -3.16 -0.16
CA PRO A 194 -2.42 -4.15 -0.57
C PRO A 194 -1.78 -5.34 -1.26
N ARG A 195 -2.43 -6.48 -1.13
CA ARG A 195 -2.01 -7.71 -1.79
C ARG A 195 -2.51 -7.70 -3.24
N TYR A 196 -1.63 -7.35 -4.14
CA TYR A 196 -1.88 -7.40 -5.59
C TYR A 196 -2.02 -8.82 -6.16
N GLY A 197 -1.58 -9.84 -5.42
CA GLY A 197 -1.59 -11.25 -5.84
C GLY A 197 -2.96 -11.73 -6.34
N PRO A 198 -4.05 -11.52 -5.60
CA PRO A 198 -5.36 -11.97 -6.06
C PRO A 198 -5.93 -11.20 -7.26
N ILE A 199 -5.57 -9.93 -7.49
CA ILE A 199 -5.91 -9.23 -8.75
C ILE A 199 -5.23 -9.92 -9.93
N MET A 200 -3.93 -10.21 -9.80
CA MET A 200 -3.17 -10.95 -10.81
C MET A 200 -3.75 -12.35 -11.04
N GLN A 201 -4.13 -13.05 -9.97
CA GLN A 201 -4.72 -14.39 -10.05
C GLN A 201 -6.07 -14.36 -10.77
N MET A 202 -6.99 -13.48 -10.35
CA MET A 202 -8.27 -13.24 -11.01
C MET A 202 -8.10 -12.98 -12.50
N CYS A 203 -7.19 -12.06 -12.85
CA CYS A 203 -6.94 -11.74 -14.25
C CYS A 203 -6.37 -12.92 -15.04
N LYS A 204 -5.43 -13.69 -14.49
CA LYS A 204 -4.92 -14.90 -15.15
C LYS A 204 -6.01 -15.93 -15.39
N ASP A 205 -6.83 -16.18 -14.39
CA ASP A 205 -7.90 -17.18 -14.45
C ASP A 205 -8.95 -16.79 -15.49
N GLN A 206 -9.39 -15.53 -15.48
CA GLN A 206 -10.50 -15.07 -16.32
C GLN A 206 -10.10 -14.64 -17.73
N SER A 207 -8.84 -14.24 -17.96
CA SER A 207 -8.38 -13.80 -19.30
C SER A 207 -8.38 -14.90 -20.38
N ASN A 208 -8.48 -16.17 -19.97
CA ASN A 208 -8.61 -17.32 -20.86
C ASN A 208 -10.07 -17.61 -21.25
N GLU A 209 -11.04 -17.11 -20.45
CA GLU A 209 -12.47 -17.34 -20.66
C GLU A 209 -13.04 -16.41 -21.75
N GLY A 210 -12.40 -15.26 -22.02
CA GLY A 210 -12.81 -14.39 -23.12
C GLY A 210 -11.99 -13.10 -23.25
N ASP A 211 -12.12 -12.48 -24.43
CA ASP A 211 -11.40 -11.24 -24.77
C ASP A 211 -11.82 -10.05 -23.89
N GLU A 212 -13.06 -10.03 -23.40
CA GLU A 212 -13.57 -8.96 -22.53
C GLU A 212 -12.80 -8.89 -21.20
N TRP A 213 -12.63 -10.03 -20.53
CA TRP A 213 -11.84 -10.12 -19.29
C TRP A 213 -10.39 -9.74 -19.52
N ARG A 214 -9.81 -10.21 -20.63
CA ARG A 214 -8.44 -9.86 -20.99
C ARG A 214 -8.27 -8.36 -21.19
N GLN A 215 -9.17 -7.73 -21.94
CA GLN A 215 -9.13 -6.29 -22.17
C GLN A 215 -9.37 -5.50 -20.88
N ALA A 216 -10.30 -5.95 -20.02
CA ALA A 216 -10.52 -5.34 -18.71
C ALA A 216 -9.27 -5.40 -17.84
N CYS A 217 -8.55 -6.53 -17.82
CA CYS A 217 -7.29 -6.68 -17.10
C CYS A 217 -6.14 -5.86 -17.69
N ILE A 218 -6.06 -5.70 -19.01
CA ILE A 218 -5.12 -4.78 -19.66
C ILE A 218 -5.41 -3.34 -19.24
N ASN A 219 -6.67 -2.91 -19.31
CA ASN A 219 -7.09 -1.56 -18.93
C ASN A 219 -6.86 -1.29 -17.44
N ALA A 220 -7.14 -2.27 -16.59
CA ALA A 220 -6.81 -2.24 -15.16
C ALA A 220 -5.31 -2.06 -14.93
N GLY A 221 -4.48 -2.85 -15.60
CA GLY A 221 -3.03 -2.72 -15.52
C GLY A 221 -2.54 -1.36 -16.01
N PHE A 222 -3.14 -0.81 -17.07
CA PHE A 222 -2.84 0.54 -17.55
C PHE A 222 -3.21 1.62 -16.53
N ALA A 223 -4.38 1.50 -15.89
CA ALA A 223 -4.80 2.41 -14.83
C ALA A 223 -3.85 2.39 -13.62
N LEU A 224 -3.47 1.20 -13.15
CA LEU A 224 -2.48 1.03 -12.09
C LEU A 224 -1.12 1.61 -12.49
N GLU A 225 -0.70 1.41 -13.75
CA GLU A 225 0.57 1.91 -14.26
C GLU A 225 0.62 3.45 -14.31
N THR A 226 -0.42 4.08 -14.87
CA THR A 226 -0.37 5.50 -15.25
C THR A 226 -1.02 6.44 -14.24
N ARG A 227 -1.92 5.92 -13.41
CA ARG A 227 -2.69 6.69 -12.41
C ARG A 227 -2.49 6.17 -10.98
N GLY A 228 -1.62 5.16 -10.82
CA GLY A 228 -1.11 4.71 -9.53
C GLY A 228 -0.29 5.83 -8.86
N ARG A 229 -0.55 6.08 -7.58
CA ARG A 229 0.23 7.07 -6.80
C ARG A 229 1.55 6.52 -6.28
N GLU A 230 1.63 5.21 -6.05
CA GLU A 230 2.80 4.54 -5.50
C GLU A 230 3.57 3.79 -6.60
N LEU A 231 4.89 3.80 -6.51
CA LEU A 231 5.79 3.17 -7.46
C LEU A 231 5.52 1.66 -7.59
N ILE A 232 5.18 1.01 -6.47
CA ILE A 232 4.79 -0.41 -6.47
C ILE A 232 3.50 -0.65 -7.25
N THR A 233 2.53 0.27 -7.16
CA THR A 233 1.27 0.27 -7.91
C THR A 233 1.57 0.42 -9.40
N ASN A 234 2.43 1.37 -9.78
CA ASN A 234 2.83 1.58 -11.17
C ASN A 234 3.52 0.32 -11.75
N SER A 235 4.47 -0.23 -10.99
CA SER A 235 5.23 -1.43 -11.36
C SER A 235 4.35 -2.68 -11.49
N PHE A 236 3.36 -2.82 -10.60
CA PHE A 236 2.37 -3.88 -10.69
C PHE A 236 1.50 -3.73 -11.93
N GLY A 237 1.06 -2.51 -12.27
CA GLY A 237 0.27 -2.23 -13.47
C GLY A 237 0.98 -2.64 -14.77
N ALA A 238 2.26 -2.30 -14.91
CA ALA A 238 3.09 -2.74 -16.03
C ALA A 238 3.25 -4.28 -16.08
N SER A 239 3.44 -4.90 -14.92
CA SER A 239 3.56 -6.36 -14.79
C SER A 239 2.26 -7.09 -15.16
N LEU A 240 1.10 -6.56 -14.74
CA LEU A 240 -0.21 -7.10 -15.07
C LEU A 240 -0.45 -7.07 -16.58
N GLN A 241 -0.18 -5.92 -17.22
CA GLN A 241 -0.28 -5.79 -18.68
C GLN A 241 0.62 -6.78 -19.41
N LYS A 242 1.89 -6.92 -18.99
CA LYS A 242 2.82 -7.89 -19.59
C LYS A 242 2.22 -9.29 -19.61
N VAL A 243 1.72 -9.77 -18.46
CA VAL A 243 1.14 -11.11 -18.35
C VAL A 243 -0.09 -11.26 -19.26
N MET A 244 -0.94 -10.24 -19.36
CA MET A 244 -2.13 -10.30 -20.23
C MET A 244 -1.76 -10.32 -21.72
N TYR A 245 -0.77 -9.53 -22.14
CA TYR A 245 -0.26 -9.54 -23.52
C TYR A 245 0.44 -10.86 -23.88
N GLU A 246 1.21 -11.43 -22.97
CA GLU A 246 1.82 -12.76 -23.16
C GLU A 246 0.73 -13.85 -23.35
N ALA A 247 -0.34 -13.78 -22.55
CA ALA A 247 -1.46 -14.71 -22.67
C ALA A 247 -2.20 -14.62 -24.01
N SER A 248 -2.22 -13.44 -24.66
CA SER A 248 -2.77 -13.26 -26.02
C SER A 248 -1.78 -13.55 -27.14
N GLY A 249 -0.51 -13.83 -26.84
CA GLY A 249 0.55 -13.95 -27.84
C GLY A 249 1.02 -12.62 -28.43
N ASP A 250 0.67 -11.49 -27.81
CA ASP A 250 1.10 -10.15 -28.22
C ASP A 250 2.48 -9.84 -27.62
N THR A 251 3.51 -10.43 -28.21
CA THR A 251 4.89 -10.33 -27.70
C THR A 251 5.45 -8.91 -27.75
N GLN A 252 5.00 -8.09 -28.70
CA GLN A 252 5.45 -6.71 -28.83
C GLN A 252 4.95 -5.85 -27.66
N ASN A 253 3.64 -5.91 -27.36
CA ASN A 253 3.09 -5.14 -26.25
C ASN A 253 3.54 -5.69 -24.89
N ALA A 254 3.77 -7.00 -24.78
CA ALA A 254 4.39 -7.59 -23.59
C ALA A 254 5.79 -7.01 -23.32
N GLN A 255 6.65 -6.96 -24.34
CA GLN A 255 8.00 -6.35 -24.23
C GLN A 255 7.93 -4.86 -23.92
N SER A 256 6.97 -4.14 -24.50
CA SER A 256 6.77 -2.72 -24.20
C SER A 256 6.38 -2.52 -22.73
N ALA A 257 5.45 -3.32 -22.20
CA ALA A 257 5.05 -3.26 -20.79
C ALA A 257 6.21 -3.62 -19.85
N GLU A 258 7.02 -4.62 -20.20
CA GLU A 258 8.25 -4.94 -19.46
C GLU A 258 9.23 -3.76 -19.41
N GLY A 259 9.50 -3.13 -20.55
CA GLY A 259 10.40 -1.98 -20.64
C GLY A 259 9.93 -0.78 -19.80
N ARG A 260 8.62 -0.54 -19.69
CA ARG A 260 8.08 0.49 -18.79
C ARG A 260 8.26 0.11 -17.31
N GLY A 261 8.07 -1.16 -16.96
CA GLY A 261 8.40 -1.68 -15.63
C GLY A 261 9.89 -1.54 -15.27
N ASP A 262 10.80 -1.75 -16.24
CA ASP A 262 12.23 -1.51 -16.06
C ASP A 262 12.56 -0.03 -15.81
N GLN A 263 11.84 0.90 -16.45
CA GLN A 263 12.03 2.33 -16.23
C GLN A 263 11.72 2.73 -14.79
N PHE A 264 10.67 2.18 -14.17
CA PHE A 264 10.36 2.45 -12.76
C PHE A 264 11.48 1.98 -11.82
N ARG A 265 12.02 0.76 -12.04
CA ARG A 265 13.17 0.24 -11.29
C ARG A 265 14.40 1.13 -11.45
N LYS A 266 14.65 1.61 -12.66
CA LYS A 266 15.77 2.49 -12.96
C LYS A 266 15.66 3.82 -12.21
N VAL A 267 14.50 4.49 -12.29
CA VAL A 267 14.26 5.75 -11.56
C VAL A 267 14.44 5.54 -10.06
N GLN A 268 13.90 4.45 -9.51
CA GLN A 268 14.08 4.11 -8.10
C GLN A 268 15.55 3.93 -7.74
N GLN A 269 16.32 3.20 -8.55
CA GLN A 269 17.73 2.97 -8.29
C GLN A 269 18.53 4.28 -8.32
N GLU A 270 18.36 5.09 -9.36
CA GLU A 270 19.05 6.38 -9.51
C GLU A 270 18.70 7.32 -8.34
N TYR A 271 17.43 7.34 -7.93
CA TYR A 271 16.96 8.09 -6.78
C TYR A 271 17.65 7.63 -5.48
N MET A 272 17.69 6.32 -5.21
CA MET A 272 18.33 5.78 -4.01
C MET A 272 19.84 6.06 -3.95
N GLU A 273 20.52 6.04 -5.10
CA GLU A 273 21.95 6.40 -5.19
C GLU A 273 22.20 7.89 -4.87
N GLN A 274 21.22 8.76 -5.12
CA GLN A 274 21.35 10.19 -4.92
C GLN A 274 21.03 10.65 -3.50
N ILE A 275 20.06 10.00 -2.83
CA ILE A 275 19.57 10.43 -1.52
C ILE A 275 20.36 9.83 -0.34
N GLU A 276 21.44 9.08 -0.62
CA GLU A 276 22.22 8.36 0.40
C GLU A 276 22.73 9.30 1.51
N ASP A 277 23.17 10.51 1.15
CA ASP A 277 23.64 11.49 2.13
C ASP A 277 22.48 12.31 2.74
N GLU A 278 21.41 12.53 1.97
CA GLU A 278 20.26 13.35 2.40
C GLU A 278 19.35 12.64 3.38
N ILE A 279 19.36 11.30 3.41
CA ILE A 279 18.56 10.51 4.37
C ILE A 279 18.91 10.85 5.84
N PHE A 280 20.08 11.45 6.08
CA PHE A 280 20.52 11.90 7.40
C PHE A 280 20.15 13.36 7.72
N ASP A 281 19.56 14.10 6.76
CA ASP A 281 19.04 15.43 7.02
C ASP A 281 17.70 15.33 7.79
N PRO A 282 17.55 16.00 8.95
CA PRO A 282 16.33 15.92 9.73
C PRO A 282 15.06 16.45 9.02
N GLU A 283 15.20 17.39 8.08
CA GLU A 283 14.07 17.96 7.34
C GLU A 283 13.66 17.11 6.13
N TYR A 284 14.57 16.26 5.64
CA TYR A 284 14.38 15.47 4.43
C TYR A 284 13.16 14.53 4.47
N PRO A 285 12.89 13.76 5.55
CA PRO A 285 11.78 12.80 5.55
C PRO A 285 10.41 13.46 5.35
N GLN A 286 10.18 14.61 5.98
CA GLN A 286 8.91 15.33 5.86
C GLN A 286 8.78 15.93 4.47
N ASN A 287 9.82 16.61 3.98
CA ASN A 287 9.82 17.18 2.62
C ASN A 287 9.58 16.09 1.56
N TRP A 288 10.20 14.92 1.74
CA TRP A 288 10.00 13.77 0.86
C TRP A 288 8.57 13.25 0.89
N LEU A 289 8.01 13.06 2.09
CA LEU A 289 6.63 12.59 2.24
C LEU A 289 5.62 13.58 1.65
N ASP A 290 5.83 14.89 1.85
CA ASP A 290 5.02 15.95 1.27
C ASP A 290 5.04 15.91 -0.27
N MET A 291 6.21 15.71 -0.88
CA MET A 291 6.31 15.54 -2.34
C MET A 291 5.53 14.33 -2.84
N ILE A 292 5.50 13.21 -2.10
CA ILE A 292 4.70 12.04 -2.48
C ILE A 292 3.20 12.34 -2.35
N LEU A 293 2.80 13.02 -1.28
CA LEU A 293 1.41 13.44 -1.04
C LEU A 293 0.92 14.46 -2.09
N GLU A 294 1.81 15.26 -2.66
CA GLU A 294 1.44 16.22 -3.71
C GLU A 294 1.46 15.59 -5.10
N HIS A 295 2.51 14.83 -5.44
CA HIS A 295 2.80 14.44 -6.82
C HIS A 295 2.70 12.94 -7.10
N GLY A 296 2.66 12.10 -6.05
CA GLY A 296 2.86 10.66 -6.16
C GLY A 296 4.34 10.28 -6.19
N GLU A 297 4.64 9.04 -5.81
CA GLU A 297 6.00 8.56 -5.52
C GLU A 297 6.94 8.65 -6.72
N LEU A 298 6.49 8.18 -7.89
CA LEU A 298 7.31 8.20 -9.10
C LEU A 298 7.64 9.64 -9.53
N GLN A 299 6.69 10.57 -9.42
CA GLN A 299 6.93 11.96 -9.84
C GLN A 299 7.79 12.71 -8.81
N ALA A 300 7.60 12.46 -7.52
CA ALA A 300 8.46 12.97 -6.46
C ALA A 300 9.92 12.56 -6.67
N MET A 301 10.19 11.28 -6.99
CA MET A 301 11.54 10.80 -7.29
C MET A 301 12.15 11.49 -8.52
N LYS A 302 11.37 11.71 -9.58
CA LYS A 302 11.85 12.38 -10.79
C LYS A 302 12.20 13.85 -10.54
N LEU A 303 11.36 14.57 -9.81
CA LEU A 303 11.62 15.97 -9.45
C LEU A 303 12.91 16.09 -8.65
N LYS A 304 13.13 15.18 -7.69
CA LYS A 304 14.38 15.16 -6.91
C LYS A 304 15.62 14.89 -7.76
N LEU A 305 15.53 13.96 -8.71
CA LEU A 305 16.59 13.68 -9.68
C LEU A 305 16.91 14.89 -10.56
N GLU A 306 15.90 15.66 -10.96
CA GLU A 306 16.05 16.88 -11.77
C GLU A 306 16.70 18.03 -10.99
N GLU A 307 16.41 18.18 -9.69
CA GLU A 307 17.03 19.21 -8.83
C GLU A 307 18.55 19.04 -8.65
N SER A 308 19.03 17.83 -8.85
CA SER A 308 20.40 17.43 -8.57
C SER A 308 21.29 17.30 -9.82
N ALA A 309 20.72 17.50 -11.01
CA ALA A 309 21.39 17.39 -12.31
C ALA A 309 22.01 18.71 -12.80
#